data_AF-A0A1I1TYA8-F1
#
_entry.id   AF-A0A1I1TYA8-F1
#
_cell.length_a   1.000
_cell.length_b   1.000
_cell.length_c   1.000
_cell.angle_alpha   90.00
_cell.angle_beta   90.00
_cell.angle_gamma   90.00
#
_symmetry.space_group_name_H-M   'P 1'
#
loop_
_entity.id
_entity.type
_entity.pdbx_description
1 polymer ?
#
loop_
_entity_poly.entity_id
_entity_poly.type
_entity_poly.pdbx_seq_one_letter_code
_entity_poly.pdbx_strand_id
1 'polypeptide(L)'
;MTNISTTTTSTPLSDLVISQTSHPKETKNLQSTSEKTNTLQEDNVVISKEAKEKNNTETDVIAKQDVTKKKLTPEEEAKLEKKQNESDMDEEIRELSMKILELTLKIEMLKAKEDKESVKERKSLETELAISKGRLEAKLKQKLDTAKLD
;
A
#
# COMPACT_ATOMS: atom_id res chain seq x y z
N MET A 1 -26.37 -12.77 66.59
CA MET A 1 -25.24 -13.22 67.43
C MET A 1 -24.03 -13.33 66.52
N THR A 2 -23.12 -12.35 66.52
CA THR A 2 -21.83 -12.37 67.28
C THR A 2 -20.84 -13.32 66.54
N ASN A 3 -19.78 -12.90 65.84
CA ASN A 3 -18.68 -12.03 66.28
C ASN A 3 -17.87 -11.39 65.12
N ILE A 4 -17.34 -10.21 65.46
CA ILE A 4 -16.28 -9.36 64.92
C ILE A 4 -14.89 -10.01 65.06
N SER A 5 -13.94 -9.72 64.15
CA SER A 5 -12.56 -9.34 64.55
C SER A 5 -11.78 -8.66 63.41
N THR A 6 -11.29 -7.46 63.72
CA THR A 6 -10.37 -6.56 62.99
C THR A 6 -8.92 -6.75 63.45
N THR A 7 -7.92 -6.32 62.66
CA THR A 7 -6.58 -5.71 62.98
C THR A 7 -5.50 -6.16 61.97
N THR A 8 -4.99 -5.29 61.06
CA THR A 8 -3.88 -4.29 61.13
C THR A 8 -2.46 -4.86 61.23
N THR A 9 -1.56 -4.44 60.31
CA THR A 9 -0.09 -4.17 60.43
C THR A 9 0.35 -3.68 59.04
N SER A 10 0.67 -2.41 58.69
CA SER A 10 1.56 -1.35 59.20
C SER A 10 3.04 -1.73 59.30
N THR A 11 3.87 -1.32 58.34
CA THR A 11 5.12 -0.49 58.50
C THR A 11 5.99 -0.44 57.22
N PRO A 12 6.92 0.54 57.07
CA PRO A 12 7.15 1.29 55.82
C PRO A 12 8.63 1.36 55.34
N LEU A 13 8.90 2.28 54.39
CA LEU A 13 10.19 2.90 53.97
C LEU A 13 11.02 2.07 52.95
N SER A 14 11.61 2.66 51.91
CA SER A 14 12.45 3.87 51.96
C SER A 14 12.44 4.69 50.66
N ASP A 15 12.35 6.01 50.84
CA ASP A 15 12.75 7.05 49.90
C ASP A 15 14.22 6.88 49.46
N LEU A 16 14.49 7.07 48.17
CA LEU A 16 15.80 7.52 47.70
C LEU A 16 15.63 8.87 47.00
N VAL A 17 15.68 9.92 47.81
CA VAL A 17 15.95 11.29 47.38
C VAL A 17 17.45 11.42 47.19
N ILE A 18 17.90 11.74 45.97
CA ILE A 18 19.22 12.34 45.76
C ILE A 18 19.05 13.71 45.10
N SER A 19 19.22 14.68 45.98
CA SER A 19 19.58 16.08 45.89
C SER A 19 20.07 16.69 44.57
N GLN A 20 19.51 17.89 44.34
CA GLN A 20 19.94 19.05 43.56
C GLN A 20 21.46 19.29 43.44
N THR A 21 21.90 19.80 42.27
CA THR A 21 22.80 20.97 42.15
C THR A 21 22.51 21.83 40.90
N SER A 22 22.09 23.06 41.18
CA SER A 22 22.30 24.36 40.49
C SER A 22 22.87 24.48 39.05
N HIS A 23 22.13 25.19 38.17
CA HIS A 23 22.62 26.04 37.04
C HIS A 23 23.26 27.37 37.56
N PRO A 24 23.77 28.37 36.76
CA PRO A 24 23.80 28.59 35.29
C PRO A 24 25.08 29.30 34.69
N LYS A 25 25.01 29.65 33.38
CA LYS A 25 25.77 30.69 32.59
C LYS A 25 27.21 30.37 32.16
N GLU A 26 27.76 30.80 31.01
CA GLU A 26 27.34 31.46 29.75
C GLU A 26 28.62 31.51 28.85
N THR A 27 28.47 31.79 27.56
CA THR A 27 29.47 32.30 26.58
C THR A 27 30.06 31.35 25.51
N LYS A 28 29.46 31.48 24.33
CA LYS A 28 30.04 31.85 23.03
C LYS A 28 31.36 31.18 22.54
N ASN A 29 31.13 30.36 21.51
CA ASN A 29 31.53 30.61 20.11
C ASN A 29 32.72 29.80 19.55
N LEU A 30 32.53 29.46 18.27
CA LEU A 30 33.46 28.99 17.25
C LEU A 30 33.78 27.48 17.16
N GLN A 31 32.98 26.85 16.29
CA GLN A 31 33.50 26.27 15.03
C GLN A 31 34.34 24.99 15.14
N SER A 32 33.67 23.87 14.93
CA SER A 32 34.25 22.78 14.14
C SER A 32 33.18 22.22 13.22
N THR A 33 33.26 22.66 11.96
CA THR A 33 32.56 22.11 10.82
C THR A 33 32.86 20.62 10.69
N SER A 34 31.85 19.79 10.86
CA SER A 34 31.83 18.48 10.21
C SER A 34 30.43 18.26 9.64
N GLU A 35 30.11 19.07 8.63
CA GLU A 35 29.13 18.67 7.64
C GLU A 35 29.70 17.43 6.97
N LYS A 36 29.25 16.25 7.41
CA LYS A 36 29.33 15.04 6.60
C LYS A 36 28.38 15.27 5.42
N THR A 37 28.88 15.97 4.41
CA THR A 37 28.26 15.91 3.09
C THR A 37 28.46 14.48 2.61
N ASN A 38 27.41 13.68 2.75
CA ASN A 38 27.34 12.34 2.19
C ASN A 38 27.13 12.51 0.67
N THR A 39 28.13 13.04 -0.02
CA THR A 39 28.14 13.08 -1.48
C THR A 39 28.52 11.69 -1.94
N LEU A 40 27.50 10.90 -2.27
CA LEU A 40 27.66 9.72 -3.09
C LEU A 40 28.44 10.16 -4.34
N GLN A 41 29.53 9.45 -4.65
CA GLN A 41 30.29 9.73 -5.86
C GLN A 41 29.35 9.54 -7.06
N GLU A 42 29.33 10.51 -7.97
CA GLU A 42 28.58 10.37 -9.21
C GLU A 42 29.19 9.23 -10.03
N ASP A 43 28.42 8.16 -10.19
CA ASP A 43 28.80 7.04 -11.05
C ASP A 43 28.84 7.52 -12.50
N ASN A 44 30.05 7.74 -13.00
CA ASN A 44 30.28 8.06 -14.41
C ASN A 44 30.17 6.78 -15.25
N VAL A 45 28.94 6.43 -15.62
CA VAL A 45 28.66 5.34 -16.54
C VAL A 45 29.01 5.77 -17.96
N VAL A 46 30.20 5.39 -18.44
CA VAL A 46 30.60 5.57 -19.84
C VAL A 46 29.93 4.48 -20.68
N ILE A 47 28.86 4.85 -21.39
CA ILE A 47 28.16 3.95 -22.31
C ILE A 47 29.09 3.66 -23.50
N SER A 48 29.62 2.44 -23.58
CA SER A 48 30.46 1.94 -24.66
C SER A 48 29.81 2.15 -26.03
N LYS A 49 30.62 2.46 -27.06
CA LYS A 49 30.18 2.81 -28.43
C LYS A 49 29.24 1.75 -29.07
N GLU A 50 29.40 0.49 -28.69
CA GLU A 50 28.56 -0.63 -29.15
C GLU A 50 27.08 -0.48 -28.73
N ALA A 51 26.79 0.18 -27.60
CA ALA A 51 25.42 0.48 -27.18
C ALA A 51 24.81 1.71 -27.89
N LYS A 52 25.63 2.58 -28.50
CA LYS A 52 25.14 3.67 -29.37
C LYS A 52 24.77 3.18 -30.77
N GLU A 53 25.42 2.13 -31.25
CA GLU A 53 25.20 1.63 -32.62
C GLU A 53 23.87 0.87 -32.77
N LYS A 54 23.33 0.30 -31.69
CA LYS A 54 21.96 -0.27 -31.68
C LYS A 54 20.83 0.77 -31.74
N ASN A 55 21.13 2.06 -31.60
CA ASN A 55 20.15 3.14 -31.71
C ASN A 55 20.27 3.95 -33.02
N ASN A 56 21.18 3.55 -33.93
CA ASN A 56 21.43 4.29 -35.17
C ASN A 56 21.16 3.47 -36.44
N THR A 57 20.66 2.25 -36.32
CA THR A 57 20.18 1.46 -37.47
C THR A 57 18.72 1.73 -37.83
N GLU A 58 18.07 2.74 -37.22
CA GLU A 58 16.69 3.15 -37.54
C GLU A 58 16.58 4.45 -38.35
N THR A 59 17.70 5.08 -38.73
CA THR A 59 17.69 6.39 -39.41
C THR A 59 18.04 6.39 -40.89
N ASP A 60 18.10 5.23 -41.56
CA ASP A 60 18.40 5.15 -43.01
C ASP A 60 17.43 4.26 -43.83
N VAL A 61 16.17 4.16 -43.38
CA VAL A 61 15.05 3.65 -44.21
C VAL A 61 13.92 4.69 -44.32
N ILE A 62 14.25 5.98 -44.21
CA ILE A 62 13.29 7.09 -44.44
C ILE A 62 13.23 7.44 -45.94
N ALA A 63 13.18 6.42 -46.79
CA ALA A 63 12.86 6.58 -48.20
C ALA A 63 12.21 5.30 -48.72
N LYS A 64 10.88 5.30 -48.82
CA LYS A 64 10.00 4.29 -49.43
C LYS A 64 9.49 3.17 -48.53
N GLN A 65 8.78 3.50 -47.45
CA GLN A 65 7.61 2.70 -47.05
C GLN A 65 6.47 3.65 -46.75
N ASP A 66 5.67 3.90 -47.79
CA ASP A 66 4.36 4.51 -47.61
C ASP A 66 3.56 3.65 -46.64
N VAL A 67 2.95 4.34 -45.71
CA VAL A 67 2.43 3.83 -44.45
C VAL A 67 1.18 3.03 -44.78
N THR A 68 1.34 1.74 -44.99
CA THR A 68 0.24 0.80 -44.79
C THR A 68 -0.03 0.81 -43.30
N LYS A 69 -0.81 1.81 -42.84
CA LYS A 69 -1.65 1.66 -41.65
C LYS A 69 -2.39 0.36 -41.94
N LYS A 70 -1.93 -0.73 -41.34
CA LYS A 70 -2.61 -2.02 -41.41
C LYS A 70 -3.95 -1.75 -40.74
N LYS A 71 -4.94 -1.32 -41.53
CA LYS A 71 -6.30 -1.12 -41.05
C LYS A 71 -6.69 -2.50 -40.57
N LEU A 72 -6.79 -2.64 -39.25
CA LEU A 72 -7.33 -3.83 -38.64
C LEU A 72 -8.69 -4.06 -39.28
N THR A 73 -8.95 -5.30 -39.63
CA THR A 73 -10.30 -5.67 -40.07
C THR A 73 -11.27 -5.42 -38.90
N PRO A 74 -12.55 -5.12 -39.16
CA PRO A 74 -13.55 -4.91 -38.09
C PRO A 74 -13.58 -6.07 -37.06
N GLU A 75 -13.68 -7.32 -37.52
CA GLU A 75 -12.58 -8.28 -37.36
C GLU A 75 -11.72 -8.28 -36.07
N GLU A 76 -10.47 -7.91 -36.31
CA GLU A 76 -9.39 -7.81 -35.35
C GLU A 76 -9.59 -6.65 -34.35
N GLU A 77 -10.26 -5.56 -34.73
CA GLU A 77 -10.61 -4.46 -33.81
C GLU A 77 -11.55 -4.96 -32.71
N ALA A 78 -12.59 -5.71 -33.08
CA ALA A 78 -13.52 -6.32 -32.13
C ALA A 78 -12.84 -7.33 -31.19
N LYS A 79 -11.86 -8.10 -31.70
CA LYS A 79 -11.07 -9.04 -30.87
C LYS A 79 -10.17 -8.31 -29.87
N LEU A 80 -9.57 -7.20 -30.27
CA LEU A 80 -8.75 -6.36 -29.38
C LEU A 80 -9.59 -5.72 -28.27
N GLU A 81 -10.76 -5.17 -28.62
CA GLU A 81 -11.69 -4.56 -27.65
C GLU A 81 -12.20 -5.59 -26.64
N LYS A 82 -12.59 -6.79 -27.10
CA LYS A 82 -12.97 -7.91 -26.22
C LYS A 82 -11.85 -8.27 -25.24
N LYS A 83 -10.62 -8.37 -25.72
CA LYS A 83 -9.46 -8.72 -24.90
C LYS A 83 -9.12 -7.65 -23.87
N GLN A 84 -9.25 -6.37 -24.22
CA GLN A 84 -9.11 -5.27 -23.26
C GLN A 84 -10.21 -5.33 -22.20
N ASN A 85 -11.46 -5.50 -22.60
CA ASN A 85 -12.58 -5.57 -21.66
C ASN A 85 -12.48 -6.78 -20.72
N GLU A 86 -11.97 -7.92 -21.19
CA GLU A 86 -11.67 -9.07 -20.31
C GLU A 86 -10.57 -8.75 -19.30
N SER A 87 -9.50 -8.08 -19.74
CA SER A 87 -8.40 -7.64 -18.86
C SER A 87 -8.89 -6.66 -17.78
N ASP A 88 -9.78 -5.74 -18.14
CA ASP A 88 -10.35 -4.76 -17.19
C ASP A 88 -11.24 -5.45 -16.15
N MET A 89 -12.06 -6.42 -16.58
CA MET A 89 -12.87 -7.23 -15.66
C MET A 89 -12.01 -8.03 -14.67
N ASP A 90 -10.89 -8.59 -15.14
CA ASP A 90 -9.97 -9.33 -14.28
C ASP A 90 -9.28 -8.45 -13.24
N GLU A 91 -8.96 -7.21 -13.60
CA GLU A 91 -8.40 -6.27 -12.64
C GLU A 91 -9.42 -5.88 -11.57
N GLU A 92 -10.67 -5.57 -11.95
CA GLU A 92 -11.73 -5.28 -10.98
C GLU A 92 -12.00 -6.47 -10.03
N ILE A 93 -11.97 -7.70 -10.55
CA ILE A 93 -12.11 -8.92 -9.74
C ILE A 93 -10.97 -9.02 -8.71
N ARG A 94 -9.74 -8.70 -9.12
CA ARG A 94 -8.55 -8.73 -8.25
C ARG A 94 -8.65 -7.68 -7.14
N GLU A 95 -9.01 -6.45 -7.51
CA GLU A 95 -9.18 -5.33 -6.57
C GLU A 95 -10.28 -5.63 -5.54
N LEU A 96 -11.44 -6.11 -6.00
CA LEU A 96 -12.54 -6.50 -5.11
C LEU A 96 -12.13 -7.62 -4.16
N SER A 97 -11.35 -8.60 -4.64
CA SER A 97 -10.83 -9.68 -3.81
C SER A 97 -9.87 -9.18 -2.73
N MET A 98 -8.97 -8.27 -3.07
CA MET A 98 -8.08 -7.63 -2.09
C MET A 98 -8.85 -6.80 -1.06
N LYS A 99 -9.83 -6.02 -1.51
CA LYS A 99 -10.68 -5.22 -0.61
C LYS A 99 -11.46 -6.10 0.37
N ILE A 100 -12.01 -7.23 -0.10
CA ILE A 100 -12.70 -8.20 0.76
C ILE A 100 -11.75 -8.77 1.81
N LEU A 101 -10.52 -9.10 1.45
CA LEU A 101 -9.51 -9.59 2.38
C LEU A 101 -9.17 -8.52 3.43
N GLU A 102 -8.94 -7.28 3.02
CA GLU A 102 -8.64 -6.16 3.92
C GLU A 102 -9.79 -5.90 4.90
N LEU A 103 -11.03 -5.83 4.42
CA LEU A 103 -12.22 -5.65 5.27
C LEU A 103 -12.37 -6.80 6.27
N THR A 104 -12.15 -8.04 5.82
CA THR A 104 -12.22 -9.22 6.69
C THR A 104 -11.17 -9.14 7.81
N LEU A 105 -9.94 -8.74 7.48
CA LEU A 105 -8.89 -8.57 8.46
C LEU A 105 -9.23 -7.46 9.48
N LYS A 106 -9.69 -6.30 9.02
CA LYS A 106 -10.10 -5.19 9.91
C LYS A 106 -11.23 -5.60 10.85
N ILE A 107 -12.25 -6.29 10.34
CA ILE A 107 -13.35 -6.82 11.15
C ILE A 107 -12.82 -7.75 12.24
N GLU A 108 -11.90 -8.66 11.91
CA GLU A 108 -11.35 -9.60 12.87
C GLU A 108 -10.51 -8.90 13.95
N MET A 109 -9.70 -7.91 13.56
CA MET A 109 -8.95 -7.07 14.51
C MET A 109 -9.87 -6.29 15.46
N LEU A 110 -11.05 -5.85 14.99
CA LEU A 110 -12.05 -5.16 15.80
C LEU A 110 -12.88 -6.12 16.66
N LYS A 111 -13.00 -7.42 16.32
CA LYS A 111 -13.69 -8.39 17.19
C LYS A 111 -12.97 -8.60 18.52
N ALA A 112 -11.64 -8.48 18.53
CA ALA A 112 -10.85 -8.55 19.76
C ALA A 112 -11.05 -7.32 20.68
N LYS A 113 -11.67 -6.24 20.17
CA LYS A 113 -11.95 -5.01 20.92
C LYS A 113 -13.45 -4.92 21.22
N GLU A 114 -13.80 -4.87 22.50
CA GLU A 114 -15.21 -4.84 22.94
C GLU A 114 -15.74 -3.44 23.28
N ASP A 115 -15.04 -2.38 22.87
CA ASP A 115 -15.52 -1.02 23.07
C ASP A 115 -16.65 -0.65 22.08
N LYS A 116 -17.49 0.32 22.47
CA LYS A 116 -18.67 0.73 21.70
C LYS A 116 -18.33 1.26 20.30
N GLU A 117 -17.19 1.92 20.14
CA GLU A 117 -16.78 2.48 18.85
C GLU A 117 -16.35 1.35 17.90
N SER A 118 -15.51 0.43 18.38
CA SER A 118 -15.12 -0.77 17.63
C SER A 118 -16.32 -1.60 17.18
N VAL A 119 -17.36 -1.73 18.01
CA VAL A 119 -18.60 -2.45 17.63
C VAL A 119 -19.35 -1.73 16.50
N LYS A 120 -19.42 -0.40 16.53
CA LYS A 120 -20.08 0.40 15.50
C LYS A 120 -19.31 0.36 14.19
N GLU A 121 -17.99 0.54 14.25
CA GLU A 121 -17.10 0.45 13.10
C GLU A 121 -17.17 -0.95 12.47
N ARG A 122 -17.14 -2.01 13.29
CA ARG A 122 -17.27 -3.39 12.82
C ARG A 122 -18.56 -3.61 12.02
N LYS A 123 -19.71 -3.13 12.52
CA LYS A 123 -20.99 -3.25 11.79
C LYS A 123 -20.98 -2.51 10.45
N SER A 124 -20.32 -1.34 10.40
CA SER A 124 -20.14 -0.59 9.15
C SER A 124 -19.30 -1.38 8.14
N LEU A 125 -18.16 -1.92 8.59
CA LEU A 125 -17.27 -2.73 7.77
C LEU A 125 -17.92 -4.04 7.32
N GLU A 126 -18.73 -4.69 8.15
CA GLU A 126 -19.51 -5.88 7.80
C GLU A 126 -20.51 -5.60 6.67
N THR A 127 -21.14 -4.42 6.70
CA THR A 127 -22.05 -3.98 5.63
C THR A 127 -21.28 -3.75 4.33
N GLU A 128 -20.14 -3.07 4.40
CA GLU A 128 -19.29 -2.84 3.22
C GLU A 128 -18.72 -4.16 2.66
N LEU A 129 -18.34 -5.09 3.54
CA LEU A 129 -17.90 -6.43 3.16
C LEU A 129 -18.99 -7.18 2.39
N ALA A 130 -20.23 -7.13 2.85
CA ALA A 130 -21.36 -7.76 2.16
C ALA A 130 -21.59 -7.15 0.77
N ILE A 131 -21.51 -5.82 0.65
CA ILE A 131 -21.64 -5.12 -0.64
C ILE A 131 -20.50 -5.51 -1.59
N SER A 132 -19.26 -5.51 -1.11
CA SER A 132 -18.08 -5.90 -1.90
C SER A 132 -18.17 -7.35 -2.37
N LYS A 133 -18.62 -8.29 -1.52
CA LYS A 133 -18.87 -9.68 -1.92
C LYS A 133 -19.92 -9.79 -3.02
N GLY A 134 -21.06 -9.10 -2.87
CA GLY A 134 -22.10 -9.09 -3.91
C GLY A 134 -21.61 -8.52 -5.25
N ARG A 135 -20.77 -7.48 -5.22
CA ARG A 135 -20.15 -6.92 -6.44
C ARG A 135 -19.19 -7.91 -7.09
N LEU A 136 -18.36 -8.60 -6.31
CA LEU A 136 -17.44 -9.62 -6.82
C LEU A 136 -18.21 -10.77 -7.48
N GLU A 137 -19.25 -11.27 -6.83
CA GLU A 137 -20.12 -12.34 -7.38
C GLU A 137 -20.77 -11.92 -8.71
N ALA A 138 -21.26 -10.68 -8.79
CA ALA A 138 -21.83 -10.14 -10.02
C ALA A 138 -20.79 -10.05 -11.15
N LYS A 139 -19.56 -9.62 -10.85
CA LYS A 139 -18.47 -9.52 -11.84
C LYS A 139 -17.98 -10.89 -12.31
N LEU A 140 -17.85 -11.86 -11.40
CA LEU A 140 -17.54 -13.25 -11.74
C LEU A 140 -18.63 -13.85 -12.65
N LYS A 141 -19.90 -13.61 -12.33
CA LYS A 141 -21.02 -14.05 -13.18
C LYS A 141 -20.96 -13.41 -14.56
N GLN A 142 -20.72 -12.10 -14.63
CA GLN A 142 -20.55 -11.40 -15.90
C GLN A 142 -19.41 -12.01 -16.72
N LYS A 143 -18.25 -12.32 -16.11
CA LYS A 143 -17.11 -12.94 -16.81
C LYS A 143 -17.48 -14.30 -17.38
N LEU A 144 -18.15 -15.13 -16.57
CA LEU A 144 -18.61 -16.45 -16.99
C LEU A 144 -19.64 -16.37 -18.13
N ASP A 145 -20.51 -15.36 -18.13
CA ASP A 145 -21.52 -15.21 -19.18
C ASP A 145 -20.90 -14.69 -20.49
N THR A 146 -19.92 -13.77 -20.43
CA THR A 146 -19.11 -13.37 -21.59
C THR A 146 -18.37 -14.57 -22.19
N ALA A 147 -17.75 -15.41 -21.36
CA ALA A 147 -17.01 -16.58 -21.82
C ALA A 147 -17.89 -17.68 -22.46
N LYS A 148 -19.21 -17.65 -22.27
CA LYS A 148 -20.16 -18.57 -22.94
C LYS A 148 -20.69 -18.04 -24.28
N LEU A 149 -20.53 -16.73 -24.52
CA LEU A 149 -21.00 -16.05 -25.73
C LEU A 149 -19.92 -15.99 -26.82
N ASP A 150 -18.67 -16.30 -26.48
CA ASP A 150 -17.55 -16.51 -27.40
C ASP A 150 -17.43 -18.00 -27.81
#